data_AF-A0A951K6Y8-F1
#
_entry.id   AF-A0A951K6Y8-F1
#
_cell.length_a   1.000
_cell.length_b   1.000
_cell.length_c   1.000
_cell.angle_alpha   90.00
_cell.angle_beta   90.00
_cell.angle_gamma   90.00
#
_symmetry.space_group_name_H-M   'P 1'
#
loop_
_entity.id
_entity.type
_entity.pdbx_description
1 polymer ?
#
loop_
_entity_poly.entity_id
_entity_poly.type
_entity_poly.pdbx_seq_one_letter_code
_entity_poly.pdbx_strand_id
1 'polypeptide(L)'
;MTDAEIAEWQYAHRDELDAELDSDQYETVDASPTKDVATVTSFRMPPGELEQIRVAARAEGMTMSEWIRNACTAALGRPTPMPDRAHIIELLDVLRRTVEEADRTVKSQLNEHATPPR
;
A
#
# COMPACT_ATOMS: atom_id res chain seq x y z
N MET A 1 -21.30 -29.31 -5.30
CA MET A 1 -21.46 -28.13 -4.45
C MET A 1 -20.27 -27.23 -4.69
N THR A 2 -20.50 -26.08 -5.31
CA THR A 2 -19.49 -25.06 -5.62
C THR A 2 -19.36 -24.08 -4.45
N ASP A 3 -18.26 -23.33 -4.38
CA ASP A 3 -18.04 -22.34 -3.31
C ASP A 3 -19.18 -21.31 -3.22
N ALA A 4 -19.80 -20.97 -4.36
CA ALA A 4 -20.97 -20.09 -4.40
C ALA A 4 -22.22 -20.75 -3.78
N GLU A 5 -22.47 -22.02 -4.09
CA GLU A 5 -23.57 -22.80 -3.51
C GLU A 5 -23.37 -23.01 -1.99
N ILE A 6 -22.12 -23.16 -1.54
CA ILE A 6 -21.77 -23.26 -0.11
C ILE A 6 -22.04 -21.93 0.60
N ALA A 7 -21.57 -20.81 0.03
CA ALA A 7 -21.76 -19.50 0.62
C ALA A 7 -23.25 -19.16 0.75
N GLU A 8 -24.04 -19.42 -0.29
CA GLU A 8 -25.49 -19.15 -0.26
C GLU A 8 -26.22 -20.03 0.75
N TRP A 9 -25.84 -21.31 0.88
CA TRP A 9 -26.37 -22.18 1.92
C TRP A 9 -26.00 -21.68 3.34
N GLN A 10 -24.75 -21.28 3.57
CA GLN A 10 -24.30 -20.73 4.86
C GLN A 10 -25.03 -19.44 5.23
N TYR A 11 -25.30 -18.57 4.26
CA TYR A 11 -26.11 -17.37 4.49
C TYR A 11 -27.55 -17.72 4.87
N ALA A 12 -28.15 -18.70 4.20
CA ALA A 12 -29.52 -19.12 4.48
C ALA A 12 -29.67 -19.83 5.84
N HIS A 13 -28.62 -20.47 6.35
CA HIS A 13 -28.63 -21.24 7.61
C HIS A 13 -27.79 -20.58 8.71
N ARG A 14 -27.55 -19.27 8.62
CA ARG A 14 -26.68 -18.54 9.56
C ARG A 14 -27.15 -18.66 11.01
N ASP A 15 -28.45 -18.54 11.26
CA ASP A 15 -28.99 -18.58 12.62
C ASP A 15 -28.83 -19.96 13.27
N GLU A 16 -28.89 -21.05 12.48
CA GLU A 16 -28.65 -22.42 12.95
C GLU A 16 -27.17 -22.63 13.26
N LEU A 17 -26.28 -22.12 12.41
CA LEU A 17 -24.83 -22.17 12.60
C LEU A 17 -24.38 -21.37 13.83
N ASP A 18 -24.91 -20.16 14.02
CA ASP A 18 -24.60 -19.32 15.18
C ASP A 18 -25.07 -20.01 16.48
N ALA A 19 -26.27 -20.62 16.47
CA ALA A 19 -26.77 -21.37 17.63
C ALA A 19 -25.96 -22.65 17.93
N GLU A 20 -25.43 -23.31 16.90
CA GLU A 20 -24.54 -24.46 17.06
C GLU A 20 -23.19 -24.04 17.64
N LEU A 21 -22.65 -22.89 17.20
CA LEU A 21 -21.38 -22.34 17.67
C LEU A 21 -21.41 -21.95 19.16
N ASP A 22 -22.56 -21.48 19.65
CA ASP A 22 -22.80 -21.16 21.05
C ASP A 22 -23.06 -22.39 21.93
N SER A 23 -23.08 -23.60 21.35
CA SER A 23 -23.25 -24.82 22.13
C SER A 23 -21.97 -25.19 22.89
N ASP A 24 -22.12 -25.71 24.12
CA ASP A 24 -21.02 -26.18 24.99
C ASP A 24 -20.20 -27.36 24.39
N GLN A 25 -20.47 -27.75 23.15
CA GLN A 25 -19.76 -28.81 22.41
C GLN A 25 -18.49 -28.32 21.73
N TYR A 26 -18.27 -27.00 21.62
CA TYR A 26 -17.10 -26.41 20.99
C TYR A 26 -16.16 -25.80 22.03
N GLU A 27 -14.88 -26.13 21.93
CA GLU A 27 -13.82 -25.48 22.71
C GLU A 27 -13.33 -24.25 21.95
N THR A 28 -13.32 -23.09 22.62
CA THR A 28 -12.75 -21.87 22.03
C THR A 28 -11.24 -22.02 21.88
N VAL A 29 -10.77 -22.21 20.65
CA VAL A 29 -9.34 -22.18 20.32
C VAL A 29 -8.93 -20.72 20.10
N ASP A 30 -8.23 -20.14 21.08
CA ASP A 30 -7.70 -18.78 21.00
C ASP A 30 -6.46 -18.76 20.09
N ALA A 31 -6.69 -18.67 18.78
CA ALA A 31 -5.65 -18.49 17.79
C ALA A 31 -5.40 -16.99 17.59
N SER A 32 -4.46 -16.43 18.35
CA SER A 32 -3.97 -15.08 18.07
C SER A 32 -3.32 -15.05 16.68
N PRO A 33 -3.77 -14.18 15.75
CA PRO A 33 -3.13 -14.07 14.45
C PRO A 33 -1.67 -13.65 14.64
N THR A 34 -0.75 -14.48 14.14
CA THR A 34 0.67 -14.19 14.17
C THR A 34 0.92 -12.85 13.47
N LYS A 35 1.61 -11.91 14.13
CA LYS A 35 1.95 -10.59 13.55
C LYS A 35 2.77 -10.69 12.25
N ASP A 36 3.36 -11.84 11.96
CA ASP A 36 4.19 -12.11 10.79
C ASP A 36 3.39 -12.64 9.60
N VAL A 37 2.24 -12.04 9.28
CA VAL A 37 1.66 -12.23 7.96
C VAL A 37 2.55 -11.48 6.97
N ALA A 38 3.42 -12.20 6.28
CA ALA A 38 4.28 -11.65 5.24
C ALA A 38 3.42 -10.90 4.22
N THR A 39 3.47 -9.57 4.24
CA THR A 39 2.72 -8.74 3.29
C THR A 39 3.32 -8.97 1.91
N VAL A 40 2.53 -9.51 0.99
CA VAL A 40 2.96 -9.71 -0.40
C VAL A 40 2.82 -8.40 -1.16
N THR A 41 3.92 -7.87 -1.67
CA THR A 41 3.92 -6.68 -2.53
C THR A 41 4.31 -7.06 -3.95
N SER A 42 3.47 -6.70 -4.91
CA SER A 42 3.70 -6.95 -6.33
C SER A 42 4.28 -5.71 -7.01
N PHE A 43 5.39 -5.87 -7.72
CA PHE A 43 6.04 -4.80 -8.47
C PHE A 43 5.99 -5.08 -9.97
N ARG A 44 5.86 -4.03 -10.78
CA ARG A 44 6.04 -4.11 -12.23
C ARG A 44 7.38 -3.49 -12.57
N MET A 45 8.18 -4.22 -13.35
CA MET A 45 9.51 -3.79 -13.78
C MET A 45 9.61 -3.87 -15.31
N PRO A 46 10.45 -3.02 -15.94
CA PRO A 46 10.79 -3.13 -17.35
C PRO A 46 11.31 -4.52 -17.73
N PRO A 47 11.10 -4.96 -18.98
CA PRO A 47 11.61 -6.22 -19.47
C PRO A 47 13.15 -6.22 -19.41
N GLY A 48 13.73 -7.22 -18.74
CA GLY A 48 15.17 -7.40 -18.59
C GLY A 48 15.72 -7.12 -17.19
N GLU A 49 15.10 -6.23 -16.41
CA GLU A 49 15.55 -5.95 -15.03
C GLU A 49 15.31 -7.14 -14.10
N LEU A 50 14.20 -7.86 -14.29
CA LEU A 50 13.87 -9.03 -13.48
C LEU A 50 14.87 -10.18 -13.67
N GLU A 51 15.42 -10.35 -14.87
CA GLU A 51 16.46 -11.35 -15.12
C GLU A 51 17.79 -10.97 -14.45
N GLN A 52 18.13 -9.69 -14.42
CA GLN A 52 19.33 -9.21 -13.72
C GLN A 52 19.24 -9.50 -12.21
N ILE A 53 18.07 -9.28 -11.61
CA ILE A 53 17.82 -9.60 -10.20
C ILE A 53 17.96 -11.11 -9.96
N ARG A 54 17.44 -11.96 -10.85
CA ARG A 54 17.57 -13.43 -10.74
C ARG A 54 19.03 -13.87 -10.78
N VAL A 55 19.82 -13.30 -11.69
CA VAL A 55 21.25 -13.59 -11.81
C VAL A 55 22.00 -13.15 -10.55
N ALA A 56 21.72 -11.94 -10.04
CA ALA A 56 22.34 -11.42 -8.82
C ALA A 56 22.00 -12.27 -7.58
N ALA A 57 20.71 -12.60 -7.38
CA ALA A 57 20.28 -13.45 -6.28
C ALA A 57 20.95 -14.84 -6.32
N ARG A 58 21.06 -15.44 -7.52
CA ARG A 58 21.75 -16.73 -7.70
C ARG A 58 23.25 -16.62 -7.42
N ALA A 59 23.91 -15.54 -7.85
CA ALA A 59 25.34 -15.32 -7.61
C ALA A 59 25.65 -15.22 -6.11
N GLU A 60 24.74 -14.67 -5.33
CA GLU A 60 24.87 -14.53 -3.87
C GLU A 60 24.26 -15.70 -3.09
N GLY A 61 23.77 -16.74 -3.77
CA GLY A 61 23.23 -17.96 -3.13
C GLY A 61 21.93 -17.75 -2.35
N MET A 62 21.19 -16.67 -2.64
CA MET A 62 19.98 -16.29 -1.90
C MET A 62 18.72 -16.34 -2.76
N THR A 63 17.55 -16.33 -2.11
CA THR A 63 16.28 -16.25 -2.83
C THR A 63 16.07 -14.85 -3.41
N MET A 64 15.32 -14.75 -4.51
CA MET A 64 15.02 -13.45 -5.15
C MET A 64 14.37 -12.46 -4.17
N SER A 65 13.43 -12.94 -3.35
CA SER A 65 12.75 -12.11 -2.34
C SER A 65 13.68 -11.63 -1.24
N GLU A 66 14.64 -12.46 -0.83
CA GLU A 66 15.66 -12.08 0.16
C GLU A 66 16.65 -11.07 -0.41
N TRP A 67 17.06 -11.26 -1.66
CA TRP A 67 17.89 -10.30 -2.38
C TRP A 67 17.21 -8.93 -2.48
N ILE A 68 15.92 -8.90 -2.86
CA ILE A 68 15.14 -7.66 -2.94
C ILE A 68 15.04 -6.98 -1.56
N ARG A 69 14.75 -7.74 -0.49
CA ARG A 69 14.70 -7.19 0.88
C ARG A 69 16.03 -6.58 1.30
N ASN A 70 17.14 -7.27 1.02
CA ASN A 70 18.48 -6.78 1.33
C ASN A 70 18.82 -5.52 0.52
N ALA A 71 18.48 -5.50 -0.76
CA ALA A 71 18.66 -4.33 -1.62
C ALA A 71 17.85 -3.12 -1.12
N CYS A 72 16.58 -3.31 -0.74
CA CYS A 72 15.75 -2.26 -0.15
C CYS A 72 16.31 -1.78 1.19
N THR A 73 16.74 -2.69 2.06
CA THR A 73 17.34 -2.35 3.37
C THR A 73 18.64 -1.56 3.19
N ALA A 74 19.49 -1.96 2.25
CA ALA A 74 20.71 -1.26 1.91
C ALA A 74 20.45 0.13 1.30
N ALA A 75 19.38 0.28 0.51
CA ALA A 75 18.97 1.57 -0.04
C ALA A 75 18.45 2.53 1.05
N LEU A 76 17.70 2.02 2.03
CA LEU A 76 17.23 2.79 3.18
C LEU A 76 18.38 3.26 4.09
N GLY A 77 19.47 2.48 4.18
CA GLY A 77 20.67 2.83 4.93
C GLY A 77 21.62 3.80 4.23
N ARG A 78 21.38 4.14 2.96
CA ARG A 78 22.16 5.15 2.24
C ARG A 78 21.52 6.52 2.43
N PRO A 79 22.30 7.59 2.69
CA PRO A 79 21.74 8.94 2.55
C PRO A 79 21.17 9.05 1.14
N THR A 80 19.94 9.53 1.03
CA THR A 80 19.32 9.85 -0.25
C THR A 80 20.33 10.64 -1.07
N PRO A 81 20.58 10.27 -2.35
CA PRO A 81 21.49 11.05 -3.18
C PRO A 81 21.00 12.48 -3.13
N MET A 82 21.88 13.37 -2.68
CA MET A 82 21.56 14.77 -2.51
C MET A 82 21.05 15.27 -3.86
N PRO A 83 19.82 15.82 -3.93
CA PRO A 83 19.29 16.25 -5.21
C PRO A 83 20.26 17.24 -5.82
N ASP A 84 20.55 17.08 -7.11
CA ASP A 84 21.42 18.02 -7.79
C ASP A 84 20.76 19.41 -7.85
N ARG A 85 21.56 20.44 -8.16
CA ARG A 85 21.04 21.81 -8.23
C ARG A 85 19.87 21.97 -9.20
N ALA A 86 19.83 21.18 -10.29
CA ALA A 86 18.75 21.26 -11.27
C ALA A 86 17.43 20.76 -10.66
N HIS A 87 17.47 19.63 -9.96
CA HIS A 87 16.34 19.06 -9.25
C HIS A 87 15.83 19.97 -8.13
N ILE A 88 16.74 20.62 -7.39
CA ILE A 88 16.36 21.60 -6.35
C ILE A 88 15.64 22.80 -6.97
N ILE A 89 16.13 23.32 -8.09
CA ILE A 89 15.51 24.46 -8.79
C ILE A 89 14.11 24.08 -9.30
N GLU A 90 13.96 22.90 -9.89
CA GLU A 90 12.67 22.39 -10.36
C GLU A 90 11.66 22.25 -9.21
N LEU A 91 12.09 21.68 -8.09
CA LEU A 91 11.24 21.52 -6.90
C LEU A 91 10.79 22.89 -6.35
N LEU A 92 11.69 23.87 -6.30
CA LEU A 92 11.35 25.23 -5.85
C LEU A 92 10.36 25.91 -6.80
N ASP A 93 10.49 25.69 -8.11
CA ASP A 93 9.55 26.22 -9.10
C ASP A 93 8.17 25.58 -8.98
N VAL A 94 8.09 24.27 -8.75
CA VAL A 94 6.82 23.57 -8.48
C VAL A 94 6.16 24.13 -7.21
N LEU A 95 6.91 24.23 -6.11
CA LEU A 95 6.39 24.77 -4.85
C LEU A 95 5.87 26.20 -5.00
N ARG A 96 6.59 27.06 -5.74
CA ARG A 96 6.15 28.42 -6.02
C ARG A 96 4.80 28.42 -6.76
N ARG A 97 4.65 27.62 -7.81
CA ARG A 97 3.40 27.53 -8.58
C ARG A 97 2.24 27.06 -7.71
N THR A 98 2.46 26.05 -6.86
CA THR A 98 1.42 25.54 -5.96
C THR A 98 0.96 26.61 -4.97
N VAL A 99 1.89 27.41 -4.44
CA VAL A 99 1.54 28.53 -3.53
C VAL A 99 0.76 29.63 -4.27
N GLU A 100 1.16 29.98 -5.50
CA GLU A 100 0.45 30.97 -6.31
C GLU A 100 -0.97 30.51 -6.68
N GLU A 101 -1.16 29.22 -6.96
CA GLU A 101 -2.47 28.62 -7.22
C GLU A 101 -3.35 28.59 -5.97
N ALA A 102 -2.78 28.27 -4.81
CA ALA A 102 -3.48 28.32 -3.54
C ALA A 102 -3.93 29.76 -3.20
N ASP A 103 -3.06 30.76 -3.35
CA ASP A 103 -3.39 32.17 -3.13
C ASP A 103 -4.50 32.66 -4.06
N ARG A 104 -4.47 32.26 -5.34
CA ARG A 104 -5.54 32.58 -6.30
C ARG A 104 -6.86 31.95 -5.90
N THR A 105 -6.83 30.70 -5.44
CA THR A 105 -8.02 29.98 -4.98
C THR A 105 -8.65 30.66 -3.77
N VAL A 106 -7.83 31.03 -2.79
CA VAL A 106 -8.29 31.75 -1.59
C VAL A 106 -8.90 33.11 -1.95
N LYS A 107 -8.26 33.88 -2.84
CA LYS A 107 -8.80 35.16 -3.32
C LYS A 107 -10.12 35.02 -4.07
N SER A 108 -10.28 33.95 -4.87
CA SER A 108 -11.55 33.67 -5.56
C SER A 108 -12.68 33.40 -4.57
N GLN A 109 -12.44 32.54 -3.57
CA GLN A 109 -13.44 32.21 -2.54
C GLN A 109 -13.85 33.43 -1.72
N LEU A 110 -12.89 34.29 -1.37
CA LEU A 110 -13.18 35.54 -0.64
C LEU A 110 -14.03 36.51 -1.47
N ASN A 111 -13.81 36.60 -2.77
CA ASN A 111 -14.60 37.44 -3.66
C ASN A 111 -16.02 36.89 -3.89
N GLU A 112 -16.19 35.57 -3.95
CA GLU A 112 -17.50 34.92 -4.06
C GLU A 112 -18.37 35.12 -2.81
N HIS A 113 -17.76 35.10 -1.61
CA HIS A 113 -18.45 35.36 -0.35
C HIS A 113 -18.76 36.84 -0.06
N ALA A 114 -18.20 37.78 -0.83
CA ALA A 114 -18.41 39.22 -0.64
C ALA A 114 -19.64 39.79 -1.39
N THR A 115 -20.37 38.97 -2.15
CA THR A 115 -21.59 39.41 -2.86
C THR A 115 -22.83 39.09 -2.01
N PRO A 116 -23.48 40.08 -1.37
CA PRO A 116 -24.70 39.83 -0.59
C PRO A 116 -25.87 39.51 -1.54
N PRO A 117 -26.82 38.63 -1.14
CA PRO A 117 -28.03 38.40 -1.91
C PRO A 117 -28.88 39.68 -1.97
N ARG A 118 -29.43 39.96 -3.15
CA ARG A 118 -30.42 41.03 -3.39
C ARG A 118 -31.76 40.72 -2.74
#